data_AF-A0A7V4EJ23-F1
#
_entry.id   AF-A0A7V4EJ23-F1
#
_cell.length_a   1.000
_cell.length_b   1.000
_cell.length_c   1.000
_cell.angle_alpha   90.00
_cell.angle_beta   90.00
_cell.angle_gamma   90.00
#
_symmetry.space_group_name_H-M   'P 1'
#
loop_
_entity.id
_entity.type
_entity.pdbx_description
1 polymer ?
#
loop_
_entity_poly.entity_id
_entity_poly.type
_entity_poly.pdbx_seq_one_letter_code
_entity_poly.pdbx_strand_id
1 'polypeptide(L)'
;LRGLPLAAVDVAGAGGTSWARVEEWVRFGEVRHPELCEIGIPTARAIREVREVLPHIPLIASGGVYTGTDAVKALALGADLVAAARPLLRPALEGPEAVAAFLADYLGEMRTALFAIGARTPKEARGRIEPWPPK
;
A
#
# COMPACT_ATOMS: atom_id res chain seq x y z
N LEU A 1 -15.75 3.90 -12.15
CA LEU A 1 -15.57 4.81 -10.99
C LEU A 1 -15.77 6.28 -11.36
N ARG A 2 -15.18 6.77 -12.47
CA ARG A 2 -15.34 8.16 -12.92
C ARG A 2 -16.82 8.58 -13.04
N GLY A 3 -17.16 9.75 -12.51
CA GLY A 3 -18.52 10.31 -12.54
C GLY A 3 -19.40 9.94 -11.33
N LEU A 4 -18.97 9.01 -10.49
CA LEU A 4 -19.65 8.68 -9.24
C LEU A 4 -19.16 9.60 -8.11
N PRO A 5 -20.04 10.01 -7.16
CA PRO A 5 -19.67 10.87 -6.03
C PRO A 5 -18.99 10.07 -4.91
N LEU A 6 -17.88 9.41 -5.23
CA LEU A 6 -17.09 8.64 -4.26
C LEU A 6 -16.23 9.57 -3.42
N ALA A 7 -16.20 9.35 -2.11
CA ALA A 7 -15.37 10.13 -1.19
C ALA A 7 -13.88 9.81 -1.30
N ALA A 8 -13.52 8.58 -1.65
CA ALA A 8 -12.15 8.10 -1.80
C ALA A 8 -12.11 6.80 -2.62
N VAL A 9 -10.90 6.38 -3.01
CA VAL A 9 -10.63 5.07 -3.61
C VAL A 9 -9.42 4.45 -2.91
N ASP A 10 -9.45 3.13 -2.64
CA ASP A 10 -8.27 2.34 -2.31
C ASP A 10 -7.89 1.48 -3.51
N VAL A 11 -6.61 1.52 -3.90
CA VAL A 11 -6.11 0.74 -5.05
C VAL A 11 -5.97 -0.74 -4.75
N ALA A 12 -5.72 -1.13 -3.49
CA ALA A 12 -5.55 -2.51 -3.04
C ALA A 12 -4.80 -3.41 -4.05
N GLY A 13 -3.63 -2.96 -4.49
CA GLY A 13 -2.91 -3.58 -5.61
C GLY A 13 -2.22 -4.91 -5.26
N ALA A 14 -1.69 -5.55 -6.30
CA ALA A 14 -0.90 -6.77 -6.19
C ALA A 14 0.52 -6.49 -5.64
N GLY A 15 1.12 -7.52 -5.03
CA GLY A 15 2.43 -7.47 -4.35
C GLY A 15 2.36 -7.72 -2.84
N GLY A 16 1.16 -7.68 -2.27
CA GLY A 16 0.89 -8.00 -0.87
C GLY A 16 0.28 -9.38 -0.64
N THR A 17 -0.91 -9.41 -0.05
CA THR A 17 -1.71 -10.63 0.05
C THR A 17 -2.40 -10.86 -1.28
N SER A 18 -2.10 -11.97 -1.94
CA SER A 18 -2.92 -12.45 -3.04
C SER A 18 -4.09 -13.25 -2.48
N TRP A 19 -5.30 -12.73 -2.64
CA TRP A 19 -6.52 -13.43 -2.23
C TRP A 19 -6.79 -14.67 -3.09
N ALA A 20 -6.36 -14.70 -4.35
CA ALA A 20 -6.42 -15.91 -5.16
C ALA A 20 -5.58 -17.04 -4.54
N ARG A 21 -4.38 -16.75 -4.01
CA ARG A 21 -3.59 -17.73 -3.25
C ARG A 21 -4.32 -18.18 -1.99
N VAL A 22 -4.94 -17.25 -1.25
CA VAL A 22 -5.70 -17.57 -0.04
C VAL A 22 -6.87 -18.51 -0.36
N GLU A 23 -7.61 -18.25 -1.43
CA GLU A 23 -8.71 -19.10 -1.89
C GLU A 23 -8.26 -20.51 -2.24
N GLU A 24 -7.16 -20.66 -2.98
CA GLU A 24 -6.61 -21.99 -3.27
C GLU A 24 -6.13 -22.71 -2.02
N TRP A 25 -5.44 -21.98 -1.12
CA TRP A 25 -4.95 -22.56 0.13
C TRP A 25 -6.10 -23.06 1.00
N VAL A 26 -7.19 -22.30 1.12
CA VAL A 26 -8.37 -22.71 1.89
C VAL A 26 -9.04 -23.93 1.25
N ARG A 27 -9.11 -23.99 -0.08
CA ARG A 27 -9.78 -25.07 -0.82
C ARG A 27 -8.97 -26.38 -0.87
N PHE A 28 -7.66 -26.28 -1.02
CA PHE A 28 -6.80 -27.42 -1.36
C PHE A 28 -5.66 -27.66 -0.37
N GLY A 29 -5.43 -26.75 0.57
CA GLY A 29 -4.27 -26.80 1.48
C GLY A 29 -2.95 -26.39 0.84
N GLU A 30 -2.96 -25.97 -0.43
CA GLU A 30 -1.80 -25.60 -1.22
C GLU A 30 -2.21 -24.64 -2.36
N VAL A 31 -1.23 -23.94 -2.97
CA VAL A 31 -1.46 -23.16 -4.19
C VAL A 31 -1.14 -24.03 -5.40
N ARG A 32 -2.17 -24.40 -6.16
CA ARG A 32 -2.09 -25.28 -7.33
C ARG A 32 -1.86 -24.53 -8.64
N HIS A 33 -2.34 -23.29 -8.73
CA HIS A 33 -2.20 -22.47 -9.93
C HIS A 33 -1.47 -21.16 -9.60
N PRO A 34 -0.14 -21.20 -9.41
CA PRO A 34 0.62 -20.04 -8.97
C PRO A 34 0.54 -18.88 -9.96
N GLU A 35 0.64 -19.11 -11.27
CA GLU A 35 0.57 -18.03 -12.27
C GLU A 35 -0.79 -17.30 -12.27
N LEU A 36 -1.89 -18.06 -12.13
CA LEU A 36 -3.24 -17.48 -12.01
C LEU A 36 -3.35 -16.61 -10.75
N CYS A 37 -2.75 -17.07 -9.65
CA CYS A 37 -2.79 -16.37 -8.38
C CYS A 37 -1.98 -15.07 -8.36
N GLU A 38 -1.08 -14.84 -9.32
CA GLU A 38 -0.31 -13.61 -9.45
C GLU A 38 -0.94 -12.60 -10.44
N ILE A 39 -2.11 -12.89 -11.01
CA ILE A 39 -2.84 -11.92 -11.83
C ILE A 39 -3.23 -10.72 -10.98
N GLY A 40 -2.77 -9.53 -11.37
CA GLY A 40 -3.14 -8.28 -10.75
C GLY A 40 -2.30 -7.09 -11.23
N ILE A 41 -2.69 -5.88 -10.82
CA ILE A 41 -1.94 -4.65 -11.09
C ILE A 41 -1.06 -4.38 -9.87
N PRO A 42 0.28 -4.32 -10.00
CA PRO A 42 1.15 -3.99 -8.88
C PRO A 42 0.78 -2.65 -8.24
N THR A 43 0.80 -2.57 -6.91
CA THR A 43 0.35 -1.37 -6.17
C THR A 43 0.95 -0.06 -6.66
N ALA A 44 2.27 -0.03 -6.92
CA ALA A 44 2.92 1.17 -7.46
C ALA A 44 2.35 1.62 -8.82
N ARG A 45 2.02 0.66 -9.69
CA ARG A 45 1.40 0.93 -11.00
C ARG A 45 -0.05 1.40 -10.81
N ALA A 46 -0.82 0.72 -9.96
CA ALA A 46 -2.20 1.07 -9.69
C ALA A 46 -2.34 2.51 -9.13
N ILE A 47 -1.45 2.92 -8.22
CA ILE A 47 -1.42 4.30 -7.70
C ILE A 47 -1.31 5.32 -8.85
N ARG A 48 -0.34 5.12 -9.75
CA ARG A 48 -0.08 6.04 -10.87
C ARG A 48 -1.25 6.08 -11.85
N GLU A 49 -1.74 4.92 -12.28
CA GLU A 49 -2.85 4.82 -13.24
C GLU A 49 -4.14 5.43 -12.68
N VAL A 50 -4.47 5.17 -11.41
CA VAL A 50 -5.65 5.78 -10.79
C VAL A 50 -5.48 7.28 -10.61
N ARG A 51 -4.29 7.74 -10.19
CA ARG A 51 -4.00 9.18 -10.04
C ARG A 51 -4.09 9.93 -11.37
N GLU A 52 -3.66 9.32 -12.47
CA GLU A 52 -3.79 9.90 -13.81
C GLU A 52 -5.26 10.07 -14.22
N VAL A 53 -6.10 9.06 -13.96
CA VAL A 53 -7.51 9.05 -14.36
C VAL A 53 -8.40 9.87 -13.43
N LEU A 54 -8.06 9.96 -12.13
CA LEU A 54 -8.80 10.60 -11.04
C LEU A 54 -7.87 11.55 -10.25
N PRO A 55 -7.45 12.70 -10.82
CA PRO A 55 -6.38 13.53 -10.28
C PRO A 55 -6.65 14.19 -8.92
N HIS A 56 -7.90 14.24 -8.48
CA HIS A 56 -8.31 14.93 -7.25
C HIS A 56 -9.00 14.04 -6.22
N ILE A 57 -9.32 12.78 -6.55
CA ILE A 57 -9.95 11.90 -5.57
C ILE A 57 -8.93 11.57 -4.45
N PRO A 58 -9.31 11.57 -3.17
CA PRO A 58 -8.48 11.00 -2.12
C PRO A 58 -8.17 9.54 -2.44
N LEU A 59 -6.89 9.19 -2.46
CA LEU A 59 -6.43 7.85 -2.85
C LEU A 59 -5.63 7.18 -1.75
N ILE A 60 -6.06 5.98 -1.41
CA ILE A 60 -5.39 5.11 -0.46
C ILE A 60 -4.52 4.13 -1.25
N ALA A 61 -3.28 3.98 -0.82
CA ALA A 61 -2.39 2.93 -1.26
C ALA A 61 -2.40 1.77 -0.26
N SER A 62 -2.97 0.64 -0.66
CA SER A 62 -2.88 -0.62 0.07
C SER A 62 -2.47 -1.76 -0.88
N GLY A 63 -2.17 -2.92 -0.31
CA GLY A 63 -1.62 -4.06 -1.03
C GLY A 63 -0.09 -4.06 -1.03
N GLY A 64 0.52 -4.74 -0.07
CA GLY A 64 1.99 -4.88 -0.02
C GLY A 64 2.76 -3.70 0.57
N VAL A 65 2.07 -2.69 1.12
CA VAL A 65 2.70 -1.57 1.82
C VAL A 65 2.96 -1.97 3.27
N TYR A 66 4.12 -2.59 3.54
CA TYR A 66 4.39 -3.24 4.83
C TYR A 66 5.40 -2.52 5.73
N THR A 67 6.15 -1.57 5.18
CA THR A 67 7.12 -0.76 5.91
C THR A 67 6.76 0.71 5.83
N GLY A 68 7.25 1.51 6.79
CA GLY A 68 7.07 2.96 6.73
C GLY A 68 7.74 3.59 5.51
N THR A 69 8.86 3.03 5.04
CA THR A 69 9.53 3.47 3.80
C THR A 69 8.67 3.19 2.57
N ASP A 70 8.03 2.01 2.47
CA ASP A 70 7.10 1.71 1.38
C ASP A 70 5.89 2.64 1.41
N ALA A 71 5.42 3.00 2.60
CA ALA A 71 4.35 3.96 2.79
C ALA A 71 4.72 5.33 2.20
N VAL A 72 5.93 5.82 2.49
CA VAL A 72 6.42 7.09 1.96
C VAL A 72 6.63 7.03 0.44
N LYS A 73 7.11 5.91 -0.10
CA LYS A 73 7.17 5.71 -1.56
C LYS A 73 5.77 5.77 -2.19
N ALA A 74 4.77 5.16 -1.58
CA ALA A 74 3.39 5.19 -2.07
C ALA A 74 2.80 6.61 -2.07
N LEU A 75 3.06 7.39 -1.02
CA LEU A 75 2.71 8.81 -0.97
C LEU A 75 3.43 9.61 -2.07
N ALA A 76 4.73 9.36 -2.26
CA ALA A 76 5.52 10.00 -3.30
C ALA A 76 5.02 9.69 -4.71
N LEU A 77 4.50 8.48 -4.94
CA LEU A 77 3.90 8.03 -6.20
C LEU A 77 2.51 8.63 -6.49
N GLY A 78 1.87 9.29 -5.52
CA GLY A 78 0.61 10.01 -5.72
C GLY A 78 -0.56 9.55 -4.87
N ALA A 79 -0.35 8.68 -3.88
CA ALA A 79 -1.35 8.42 -2.86
C ALA A 79 -1.51 9.62 -1.90
N ASP A 80 -2.62 9.66 -1.17
CA ASP A 80 -2.89 10.60 -0.08
C ASP A 80 -2.84 9.89 1.28
N LEU A 81 -3.15 8.59 1.29
CA LEU A 81 -3.23 7.72 2.46
C LEU A 81 -2.59 6.37 2.16
N VAL A 82 -2.26 5.62 3.21
CA VAL A 82 -1.73 4.26 3.14
C VAL A 82 -2.54 3.36 4.06
N ALA A 83 -2.70 2.09 3.69
CA ALA A 83 -3.36 1.09 4.54
C ALA A 83 -2.63 -0.25 4.51
N ALA A 84 -2.60 -0.92 5.67
CA ALA A 84 -1.98 -2.22 5.87
C ALA A 84 -2.97 -3.19 6.54
N ALA A 85 -2.92 -4.46 6.14
CA ALA A 85 -3.79 -5.51 6.67
C ALA A 85 -2.99 -6.71 7.20
N ARG A 86 -2.43 -7.55 6.31
CA ARG A 86 -1.67 -8.76 6.69
C ARG A 86 -0.63 -8.57 7.80
N PRO A 87 0.25 -7.54 7.78
CA PRO A 87 1.28 -7.41 8.83
C PRO A 87 0.68 -7.12 10.22
N LEU A 88 -0.55 -6.60 10.30
CA LEU A 88 -1.26 -6.38 11.55
C LEU A 88 -1.97 -7.63 12.09
N LEU A 89 -2.14 -8.68 11.27
CA LEU A 89 -2.89 -9.88 11.69
C LEU A 89 -2.23 -10.56 12.90
N ARG A 90 -0.92 -10.79 12.85
CA ARG A 90 -0.20 -11.44 13.96
C ARG A 90 -0.20 -10.57 15.22
N PRO A 91 0.18 -9.27 15.18
CA PRO A 91 0.04 -8.38 16.34
C PRO A 91 -1.38 -8.37 16.92
N ALA A 92 -2.41 -8.41 16.07
CA ALA A 92 -3.80 -8.43 16.54
C ALA A 92 -4.18 -9.71 17.29
N LEU A 93 -3.54 -10.85 17.01
CA LEU A 93 -3.69 -12.08 17.78
C LEU A 93 -2.96 -12.03 19.13
N GLU A 94 -1.94 -11.18 19.25
CA GLU A 94 -1.13 -11.00 20.46
C GLU A 94 -1.73 -9.96 21.43
N GLY A 95 -2.54 -9.01 20.90
CA GLY A 95 -3.30 -8.05 21.69
C GLY A 95 -3.17 -6.60 21.18
N PRO A 96 -3.99 -5.67 21.72
CA PRO A 96 -4.00 -4.28 21.28
C PRO A 96 -2.65 -3.56 21.51
N GLU A 97 -1.89 -3.94 22.54
CA GLU A 97 -0.55 -3.40 22.82
C GLU A 97 0.45 -3.77 21.73
N ALA A 98 0.40 -5.02 21.23
CA ALA A 98 1.26 -5.48 20.14
C ALA A 98 0.92 -4.75 18.83
N VAL A 99 -0.37 -4.52 18.56
CA VAL A 99 -0.84 -3.69 17.43
C VAL A 99 -0.32 -2.27 17.55
N ALA A 100 -0.46 -1.64 18.73
CA ALA A 100 0.01 -0.29 18.97
C ALA A 100 1.54 -0.18 18.81
N ALA A 101 2.30 -1.17 19.28
CA ALA A 101 3.75 -1.22 19.12
C ALA A 101 4.16 -1.31 17.64
N PHE A 102 3.51 -2.18 16.85
CA PHE A 102 3.73 -2.27 15.41
C PHE A 102 3.45 -0.94 14.71
N LEU A 103 2.30 -0.31 15.02
CA LEU A 103 1.93 0.98 14.43
C LEU A 103 2.88 2.11 14.82
N ALA A 104 3.37 2.12 16.06
CA ALA A 104 4.33 3.11 16.53
C ALA A 104 5.65 3.03 15.75
N ASP A 105 6.17 1.81 15.53
CA ASP A 105 7.38 1.56 14.74
C ASP A 105 7.18 1.97 13.26
N TYR A 106 6.09 1.50 12.64
CA TYR A 106 5.73 1.83 11.27
C TYR A 106 5.63 3.35 11.05
N LEU A 107 4.96 4.07 11.95
CA LEU A 107 4.86 5.53 11.90
C LEU A 107 6.19 6.23 12.22
N GLY A 108 7.04 5.63 13.06
CA GLY A 108 8.40 6.10 13.32
C GLY A 108 9.26 6.07 12.06
N GLU A 109 9.26 4.95 11.36
CA GLU A 109 9.95 4.78 10.08
C GLU A 109 9.42 5.77 9.02
N MET A 110 8.10 5.94 8.92
CA MET A 110 7.50 6.94 8.00
C MET A 110 8.02 8.35 8.27
N ARG A 111 8.12 8.77 9.54
CA ARG A 111 8.65 10.11 9.89
C ARG A 111 10.10 10.26 9.46
N THR A 112 10.93 9.24 9.69
CA THR A 112 12.34 9.23 9.27
C THR A 112 12.47 9.29 7.75
N ALA A 113 11.67 8.50 7.02
CA ALA A 113 11.68 8.50 5.57
C ALA A 113 11.21 9.84 4.98
N LEU A 114 10.15 10.45 5.53
CA LEU A 114 9.71 11.80 5.16
C LEU A 114 10.81 12.85 5.40
N PHE A 115 11.48 12.78 6.55
CA PHE A 115 12.62 13.64 6.87
C PHE A 115 13.76 13.47 5.85
N ALA A 116 14.13 12.24 5.52
CA ALA A 116 15.22 11.93 4.60
C ALA A 116 14.99 12.49 3.18
N ILE A 117 13.74 12.56 2.73
CA ILE A 117 13.37 13.17 1.44
C ILE A 117 13.05 14.66 1.54
N GLY A 118 13.19 15.27 2.72
CA GLY A 118 12.93 16.70 2.96
C GLY A 118 11.44 17.09 2.89
N ALA A 119 10.53 16.17 3.21
CA ALA A 119 9.10 16.41 3.28
C ALA A 119 8.64 16.56 4.75
N ARG A 120 7.94 17.66 5.07
CA ARG A 120 7.43 17.93 6.43
C ARG A 120 6.06 17.32 6.67
N THR A 121 5.34 17.00 5.60
CA THR A 121 4.00 16.40 5.64
C THR A 121 3.89 15.29 4.60
N PRO A 122 2.97 14.33 4.78
CA PRO A 122 2.69 13.30 3.76
C PRO A 122 2.44 13.88 2.36
N LYS A 123 1.75 15.03 2.28
CA LYS A 123 1.46 15.71 1.01
C LYS A 123 2.72 16.22 0.30
N GLU A 124 3.72 16.68 1.06
CA GLU A 124 5.00 17.17 0.52
C GLU A 124 5.88 16.05 -0.04
N ALA A 125 5.58 14.78 0.24
CA ALA A 125 6.30 13.64 -0.34
C ALA A 125 6.02 13.45 -1.83
N ARG A 126 4.87 13.92 -2.33
CA ARG A 126 4.43 13.73 -3.72
C ARG A 126 5.50 14.21 -4.71
N GLY A 127 5.86 13.32 -5.64
CA GLY A 127 6.87 13.59 -6.67
C GLY A 127 8.33 13.51 -6.18
N ARG A 128 8.58 13.28 -4.88
CA ARG A 128 9.93 13.09 -4.32
C ARG A 128 10.39 11.63 -4.41
N ILE A 129 10.23 11.05 -5.59
CA ILE A 129 10.70 9.71 -5.93
C ILE A 129 11.09 9.70 -7.40
N GLU A 130 12.27 9.17 -7.70
CA GLU A 130 12.70 9.02 -9.09
C GLU A 130 12.03 7.79 -9.72
N PRO A 131 11.72 7.83 -11.03
CA PRO A 131 11.32 6.64 -11.75
C PRO A 131 12.42 5.58 -11.66
N TRP A 132 12.05 4.33 -11.41
CA TRP A 132 12.95 3.20 -11.60
C TRP A 132 12.73 2.59 -13.00
N PRO A 133 13.78 2.36 -13.81
CA PRO A 133 15.19 2.67 -13.53
C PRO A 133 15.48 4.18 -13.58
N PRO A 134 16.47 4.67 -12.81
CA PRO A 134 16.90 6.06 -12.87
C PRO A 134 17.41 6.38 -14.28
N LYS A 135 17.27 7.65 -14.70
CA LYS A 135 17.81 8.13 -15.98
C LYS A 135 19.33 7.99 -16.06
#